data_AF-A0A9D2WQT4-F1
#
_entry.id   AF-A0A9D2WQT4-F1
#
_cell.length_a   1.000
_cell.length_b   1.000
_cell.length_c   1.000
_cell.angle_alpha   90.00
_cell.angle_beta   90.00
_cell.angle_gamma   90.00
#
_symmetry.space_group_name_H-M   'P 1'
#
loop_
_entity.id
_entity.type
_entity.pdbx_description
1 polymer ?
#
loop_
_entity_poly.entity_id
_entity_poly.type
_entity_poly.pdbx_seq_one_letter_code
_entity_poly.pdbx_strand_id
1 'polypeptide(L)'
;MQTANILEFPTTDDQHVMRAAVDTFLIAQTGKTREVMLKTIRAVLDRYHISKFSFTDYYVYAAREPKWSLIKAKSIINGDKCPGCGDPIYDYKSNVRILSIEENLRRHYVTYGCRCGRVFGKWEPASEDEL
;
A
#
# COMPACT_ATOMS: atom_id res chain seq x y z
N MET A 1 -7.25 8.64 40.18
CA MET A 1 -6.13 8.24 39.31
C MET A 1 -6.68 8.03 37.93
N GLN A 2 -6.37 8.90 36.97
CA GLN A 2 -6.66 8.63 35.55
C GLN A 2 -5.61 7.63 35.07
N THR A 3 -6.02 6.39 34.86
CA THR A 3 -5.24 5.42 34.09
C THR A 3 -5.11 5.95 32.67
N ALA A 4 -3.88 6.25 32.24
CA ALA A 4 -3.61 6.50 30.83
C ALA A 4 -4.09 5.26 30.06
N ASN A 5 -5.02 5.43 29.12
CA ASN A 5 -5.36 4.39 28.15
C ASN A 5 -4.12 4.17 27.28
N ILE A 6 -3.28 3.22 27.67
CA ILE A 6 -2.20 2.74 26.83
C ILE A 6 -2.90 2.01 25.68
N LEU A 7 -3.05 2.68 24.55
CA LEU A 7 -3.51 2.04 23.32
C LEU A 7 -2.52 0.92 23.01
N GLU A 8 -3.03 -0.31 22.89
CA GLU A 8 -2.20 -1.43 22.47
C GLU A 8 -1.69 -1.15 21.05
N PHE A 9 -0.38 -1.28 20.86
CA PHE A 9 0.23 -1.19 19.55
C PHE A 9 0.36 -2.59 18.93
N PRO A 10 0.30 -2.71 17.59
CA PRO A 10 0.53 -3.98 16.92
C PRO A 10 1.82 -4.64 17.39
N THR A 11 1.71 -5.89 17.86
CA THR A 11 2.88 -6.69 18.24
C THR A 11 3.79 -6.92 17.05
N THR A 12 5.03 -7.37 17.30
CA THR A 12 5.96 -7.77 16.25
C THR A 12 5.33 -8.80 15.30
N ASP A 13 4.56 -9.76 15.82
CA ASP A 13 3.91 -10.79 15.00
C ASP A 13 2.81 -10.20 14.11
N ASP A 14 1.99 -9.29 14.65
CA ASP A 14 0.97 -8.59 13.85
C ASP A 14 1.60 -7.70 12.76
N GLN A 15 2.73 -7.07 13.06
CA GLN A 15 3.52 -6.32 12.07
C GLN A 15 4.07 -7.25 10.97
N HIS A 16 4.51 -8.45 11.33
CA HIS A 16 4.94 -9.47 10.35
C HIS A 16 3.78 -9.95 9.49
N VAL A 17 2.59 -10.16 10.06
CA VAL A 17 1.37 -10.52 9.30
C VAL A 17 1.06 -9.45 8.24
N MET A 18 1.07 -8.17 8.62
CA MET A 18 0.84 -7.07 7.69
C MET A 18 1.91 -7.02 6.58
N ARG A 19 3.19 -7.23 6.93
CA ARG A 19 4.29 -7.23 5.94
C ARG A 19 4.22 -8.43 5.00
N ALA A 20 4.03 -9.62 5.53
CA ALA A 20 3.90 -10.85 4.76
C ALA A 20 2.71 -10.80 3.79
N ALA A 21 1.62 -10.15 4.18
CA ALA A 21 0.48 -9.91 3.29
C ALA A 21 0.87 -9.06 2.06
N VAL A 22 1.67 -8.00 2.26
CA VAL A 22 2.21 -7.18 1.17
C VAL A 22 3.15 -8.01 0.30
N ASP A 23 4.13 -8.68 0.91
CA ASP A 23 5.13 -9.48 0.19
C ASP A 23 4.47 -10.58 -0.66
N THR A 24 3.46 -11.25 -0.11
CA THR A 24 2.68 -12.28 -0.81
C THR A 24 2.03 -11.70 -2.08
N PHE A 25 1.44 -10.50 -1.99
CA PHE A 25 0.89 -9.84 -3.17
C PHE A 25 1.98 -9.41 -4.16
N LEU A 26 3.12 -8.88 -3.70
CA LEU A 26 4.21 -8.47 -4.59
C LEU A 26 4.78 -9.65 -5.40
N ILE A 27 4.77 -10.84 -4.83
CA ILE A 27 5.18 -12.08 -5.50
C ILE A 27 4.08 -12.58 -6.46
N ALA A 28 2.86 -12.75 -5.96
CA ALA A 28 1.76 -13.41 -6.69
C ALA A 28 1.10 -12.51 -7.75
N GLN A 29 0.97 -11.21 -7.49
CA GLN A 29 0.49 -10.20 -8.43
C GLN A 29 -0.90 -10.43 -9.01
N THR A 30 -1.81 -11.03 -8.24
CA THR A 30 -3.19 -11.27 -8.65
C THR A 30 -4.17 -10.35 -7.92
N GLY A 31 -5.32 -10.05 -8.54
CA GLY A 31 -6.38 -9.26 -7.89
C GLY A 31 -6.85 -9.88 -6.57
N LYS A 32 -6.98 -11.21 -6.51
CA LYS A 32 -7.37 -11.94 -5.30
C LYS A 32 -6.36 -11.79 -4.16
N THR A 33 -5.06 -11.86 -4.45
CA THR A 33 -4.02 -11.66 -3.41
C THR A 33 -3.95 -10.22 -2.96
N ARG A 34 -4.23 -9.24 -3.83
CA ARG A 34 -4.39 -7.83 -3.44
C ARG A 34 -5.54 -7.64 -2.46
N GLU A 35 -6.71 -8.20 -2.76
CA GLU A 35 -7.88 -8.10 -1.88
C GLU A 35 -7.60 -8.73 -0.51
N VAL A 36 -7.04 -9.94 -0.47
CA VAL A 36 -6.65 -10.61 0.78
C VAL A 36 -5.65 -9.75 1.55
N MET A 37 -4.63 -9.21 0.89
CA MET A 37 -3.65 -8.31 1.51
C MET A 37 -4.34 -7.12 2.20
N LEU A 38 -5.23 -6.41 1.51
CA LEU A 38 -5.87 -5.22 2.06
C LEU A 38 -6.84 -5.55 3.22
N LYS A 39 -7.51 -6.70 3.17
CA LYS A 39 -8.38 -7.19 4.25
C LYS A 39 -7.60 -7.65 5.48
N THR A 40 -6.48 -8.36 5.28
CA THR A 40 -5.61 -8.81 6.36
C THR A 40 -5.00 -7.63 7.11
N ILE A 41 -4.47 -6.64 6.39
CA ILE A 41 -3.95 -5.42 7.01
C ILE A 41 -5.05 -4.70 7.78
N ARG A 42 -6.25 -4.59 7.19
CA ARG A 42 -7.39 -3.97 7.86
C ARG A 42 -7.75 -4.65 9.18
N ALA A 43 -7.81 -5.98 9.20
CA ALA A 43 -8.15 -6.75 10.40
C ALA A 43 -7.16 -6.48 11.56
N VAL A 44 -5.86 -6.34 11.25
CA VAL A 44 -4.86 -5.97 12.26
C VAL A 44 -5.11 -4.55 12.77
N LEU A 45 -5.34 -3.58 11.89
CA LEU A 45 -5.62 -2.20 12.30
C LEU A 45 -6.88 -2.09 13.18
N ASP A 46 -7.93 -2.84 12.84
CA ASP A 46 -9.19 -2.87 13.60
C ASP A 46 -8.99 -3.49 14.99
N ARG A 47 -8.20 -4.57 15.11
CA ARG A 47 -7.87 -5.22 16.40
C ARG A 47 -7.26 -4.25 17.40
N TYR A 48 -6.42 -3.34 16.92
CA TYR A 48 -5.73 -2.34 17.74
C TYR A 48 -6.43 -0.98 17.78
N HIS A 49 -7.60 -0.86 17.14
CA HIS A 49 -8.36 0.39 17.04
C HIS A 49 -7.54 1.58 16.50
N ILE A 50 -6.56 1.31 15.63
CA ILE A 50 -5.72 2.33 15.01
C ILE A 50 -6.12 2.57 13.56
N SER A 51 -6.06 3.81 13.11
CA SER A 51 -6.40 4.18 11.73
C SER A 51 -5.20 4.15 10.79
N LYS A 52 -3.98 4.06 11.32
CA LYS A 52 -2.74 4.17 10.57
C LYS A 52 -1.62 3.39 11.26
N PHE A 53 -0.80 2.70 10.47
CA PHE A 53 0.48 2.14 10.90
C PHE A 53 1.58 2.47 9.88
N SER A 54 2.83 2.62 10.35
CA SER A 54 3.97 3.04 9.53
C SER A 54 5.01 1.94 9.39
N PHE A 55 5.32 1.55 8.16
CA PHE A 55 6.52 0.79 7.80
C PHE A 55 7.62 1.72 7.31
N THR A 56 8.80 1.17 6.98
CA THR A 56 9.91 1.98 6.44
C THR A 56 9.51 2.70 5.15
N ASP A 57 8.95 1.98 4.19
CA ASP A 57 8.74 2.49 2.82
C ASP A 57 7.31 2.97 2.54
N TYR A 58 6.35 2.61 3.39
CA TYR A 58 4.94 2.93 3.20
C TYR A 58 4.17 3.04 4.52
N TYR A 59 3.01 3.66 4.44
CA TYR A 59 1.99 3.65 5.48
C TYR A 59 0.85 2.71 5.06
N VAL A 60 0.19 2.13 6.06
CA VAL A 60 -1.11 1.48 5.89
C VAL A 60 -2.16 2.27 6.65
N TYR A 61 -3.34 2.41 6.06
CA TYR A 61 -4.46 3.15 6.62
C TYR A 61 -5.72 2.29 6.65
N ALA A 62 -6.55 2.48 7.67
CA ALA A 62 -7.89 1.94 7.70
C ALA A 62 -8.81 2.85 6.85
N ALA A 63 -9.22 2.39 5.66
CA ALA A 63 -10.12 3.16 4.80
C ALA A 63 -11.56 3.14 5.34
N ARG A 64 -12.33 4.22 5.13
CA ARG A 64 -13.74 4.23 5.56
C ARG A 64 -14.59 3.32 4.69
N GLU A 65 -14.46 3.47 3.37
CA GLU A 65 -15.10 2.62 2.35
C GLU A 65 -14.14 2.42 1.16
N PRO A 66 -14.04 1.21 0.57
CA PRO A 66 -14.50 -0.04 1.18
C PRO A 66 -13.78 -0.25 2.52
N LYS A 67 -14.36 -1.03 3.46
CA LYS A 67 -13.75 -1.37 4.76
C LYS A 67 -12.51 -2.28 4.62
N TRP A 68 -11.58 -1.89 3.76
CA TRP A 68 -10.27 -2.50 3.52
C TRP A 68 -9.20 -1.53 4.02
N SER A 69 -7.93 -1.91 3.90
CA SER A 69 -6.84 -0.97 4.10
C SER A 69 -6.53 -0.19 2.81
N LEU A 70 -5.84 0.93 2.96
CA LEU A 70 -5.16 1.66 1.89
C LEU A 70 -3.65 1.66 2.17
N ILE A 71 -2.83 1.50 1.14
CA ILE A 71 -1.36 1.59 1.23
C ILE A 71 -0.90 2.89 0.58
N LYS A 72 -0.10 3.69 1.28
CA LYS A 72 0.48 4.93 0.75
C LYS A 72 1.99 4.87 0.83
N ALA A 73 2.67 4.91 -0.32
CA ALA A 73 4.13 4.98 -0.35
C ALA A 73 4.65 6.27 0.31
N LYS A 74 5.86 6.21 0.88
CA LYS A 74 6.56 7.39 1.41
C LYS A 74 7.45 8.07 0.39
N SER A 75 8.01 7.33 -0.56
CA SER A 75 8.84 7.87 -1.64
C SER A 75 8.02 8.04 -2.91
N ILE A 76 8.18 9.16 -3.60
CA ILE A 76 7.55 9.45 -4.89
C ILE A 76 8.62 9.42 -5.98
N ILE A 77 8.29 8.84 -7.13
CA ILE A 77 9.14 8.86 -8.33
C ILE A 77 8.48 9.67 -9.45
N ASN A 78 9.29 10.21 -10.35
CA ASN A 78 8.82 10.90 -11.56
C ASN A 78 8.94 10.05 -12.83
N GLY A 79 9.83 9.05 -12.84
CA GLY A 79 10.05 8.18 -14.00
C GLY A 79 9.05 7.03 -14.11
N ASP A 80 9.23 6.19 -15.13
CA ASP A 80 8.31 5.11 -15.50
C ASP A 80 8.88 3.72 -15.22
N LYS A 81 9.84 3.65 -14.30
CA LYS A 81 10.56 2.43 -13.93
C LYS A 81 10.59 2.27 -12.42
N CYS A 82 10.54 1.02 -11.97
CA CYS A 82 10.78 0.68 -10.57
C CYS A 82 12.15 1.22 -10.12
N PRO A 83 12.24 1.96 -9.01
CA PRO A 83 13.50 2.53 -8.53
C PRO A 83 14.47 1.47 -7.95
N GLY A 84 14.00 0.23 -7.75
CA GLY A 84 14.83 -0.88 -7.27
C GLY A 84 15.51 -1.67 -8.38
N CYS A 85 14.73 -2.13 -9.36
CA CYS A 85 15.20 -3.06 -10.39
C CYS A 85 15.10 -2.51 -11.83
N GLY A 86 14.55 -1.31 -12.02
CA GLY A 86 14.43 -0.68 -13.35
C GLY A 86 13.30 -1.22 -14.22
N ASP A 87 12.47 -2.14 -13.72
CA ASP A 87 11.36 -2.74 -14.45
C ASP A 87 10.30 -1.68 -14.83
N PRO A 88 9.83 -1.60 -16.09
CA PRO A 88 8.88 -0.58 -16.52
C PRO A 88 7.53 -0.69 -15.82
N ILE A 89 6.89 0.43 -15.49
CA ILE A 89 5.59 0.45 -14.78
C ILE A 89 4.44 0.03 -15.69
N TYR A 90 4.44 0.51 -16.95
CA TYR A 90 3.31 0.41 -17.87
C TYR A 90 3.41 -0.73 -18.88
N ASP A 91 4.32 -1.69 -18.65
CA ASP A 91 4.43 -2.89 -19.49
C ASP A 91 3.50 -3.99 -18.97
N TYR A 92 2.80 -4.69 -19.88
CA TYR A 92 1.96 -5.84 -19.54
C TYR A 92 2.74 -6.98 -18.86
N LYS A 93 4.02 -7.14 -19.21
CA LYS A 93 4.95 -8.12 -18.61
C LYS A 93 5.66 -7.61 -17.36
N SER A 94 5.39 -6.37 -16.97
CA SER A 94 5.99 -5.75 -15.78
C SER A 94 5.73 -6.59 -14.53
N ASN A 95 6.69 -6.57 -13.62
CA ASN A 95 6.56 -7.04 -12.24
C ASN A 95 6.14 -5.90 -11.29
N VAL A 96 5.61 -4.79 -11.78
CA VAL A 96 5.06 -3.69 -11.00
C VAL A 96 3.53 -3.77 -11.00
N ARG A 97 2.91 -3.65 -9.82
CA ARG A 97 1.45 -3.67 -9.66
C ARG A 97 0.99 -2.54 -8.74
N ILE A 98 -0.25 -2.11 -8.94
CA ILE A 98 -0.89 -1.10 -8.10
C ILE A 98 -1.27 -1.74 -6.76
N LEU A 99 -0.77 -1.17 -5.66
CA LEU A 99 -1.20 -1.50 -4.31
C LEU A 99 -2.47 -0.72 -3.95
N SER A 100 -2.53 0.56 -4.28
CA SER A 100 -3.62 1.47 -3.91
C SER A 100 -3.65 2.71 -4.80
N ILE A 101 -4.82 3.31 -4.95
CA ILE A 101 -5.05 4.56 -5.68
C ILE A 101 -5.79 5.51 -4.74
N GLU A 102 -5.26 6.72 -4.55
CA GLU A 102 -6.00 7.84 -3.97
C GLU A 102 -6.41 8.76 -5.13
N GLU A 103 -7.70 8.70 -5.50
CA GLU A 103 -8.26 9.48 -6.58
C GLU A 103 -8.38 10.96 -6.16
N ASN A 104 -7.89 11.86 -7.01
CA ASN A 104 -8.13 13.30 -6.89
C ASN A 104 -8.50 13.88 -8.26
N LEU A 105 -9.06 15.10 -8.25
CA LEU A 105 -9.64 15.76 -9.43
C LEU A 105 -8.71 15.90 -10.63
N ARG A 106 -7.42 16.19 -10.41
CA ARG A 106 -6.44 16.42 -11.49
C ARG A 106 -5.46 15.27 -11.66
N ARG A 107 -4.98 14.73 -10.53
CA ARG A 107 -3.99 13.66 -10.53
C ARG A 107 -4.30 12.64 -9.45
N HIS A 108 -4.26 11.38 -9.81
CA HIS A 108 -4.37 10.28 -8.87
C HIS A 108 -3.01 10.02 -8.23
N TYR A 109 -2.99 9.81 -6.92
CA TYR A 109 -1.79 9.32 -6.26
C TYR A 109 -1.83 7.80 -6.27
N VAL A 110 -0.97 7.18 -7.08
CA VAL A 110 -0.93 5.73 -7.21
C VAL A 110 0.27 5.21 -6.44
N THR A 111 0.01 4.28 -5.53
CA THR A 111 1.05 3.52 -4.85
C THR A 111 1.27 2.20 -5.59
N TYR A 112 2.49 2.03 -6.09
CA TYR A 112 2.97 0.86 -6.78
C TYR A 112 3.81 -0.02 -5.87
N GLY A 113 3.77 -1.32 -6.12
CA GLY A 113 4.65 -2.32 -5.52
C GLY A 113 5.26 -3.20 -6.61
N CYS A 114 6.56 -3.48 -6.50
CA CYS A 114 7.28 -4.35 -7.41
C CYS A 114 7.63 -5.69 -6.76
N ARG A 115 7.69 -6.78 -7.55
CA ARG A 115 8.17 -8.10 -7.09
C ARG A 115 9.56 -8.06 -6.45
N CYS A 116 10.38 -7.05 -6.76
CA CYS A 116 11.67 -6.82 -6.10
C CYS A 116 11.55 -6.28 -4.65
N GLY A 117 10.33 -6.13 -4.12
CA GLY A 117 10.07 -5.66 -2.76
C GLY A 117 9.94 -4.14 -2.60
N ARG A 118 10.17 -3.35 -3.66
CA ARG A 118 10.05 -1.89 -3.59
C ARG A 118 8.60 -1.44 -3.66
N VAL A 119 8.25 -0.49 -2.80
CA VAL A 119 6.98 0.24 -2.79
C VAL A 119 7.26 1.72 -3.03
N PHE A 120 6.56 2.33 -3.97
CA PHE A 120 6.79 3.72 -4.38
C PHE A 120 5.51 4.36 -4.90
N GLY A 121 5.40 5.68 -4.76
CA GLY A 121 4.28 6.48 -5.24
C GLY A 121 4.60 7.16 -6.55
N LYS A 122 3.57 7.44 -7.34
CA LYS A 122 3.66 8.31 -8.52
C LYS A 122 2.32 9.03 -8.69
N TRP A 123 2.39 10.25 -9.19
CA TRP A 123 1.21 11.02 -9.58
C TRP A 123 0.87 10.68 -11.02
N GLU A 124 -0.28 10.06 -11.21
CA GLU A 124 -0.83 9.73 -12.52
C GLU A 124 -1.89 10.77 -12.90
N PRO A 125 -2.04 11.13 -14.18
CA PRO A 125 -3.12 12.01 -14.63
C PRO A 125 -4.49 11.37 -14.37
N ALA A 126 -5.49 12.20 -14.02
CA ALA A 126 -6.86 11.73 -13.77
C ALA A 126 -7.66 11.46 -15.06
N SER A 127 -7.18 11.93 -16.21
CA SER A 127 -7.78 11.75 -17.53
C SER A 127 -6.70 11.65 -18.61
N GLU A 128 -6.97 10.91 -19.68
CA GLU A 128 -6.04 10.75 -20.82
C GLU A 128 -5.75 12.08 -21.54
N ASP A 129 -6.64 13.08 -21.41
CA ASP A 129 -6.50 14.41 -22.02
C ASP A 129 -5.38 15.29 -21.42
N GLU A 130 -4.72 14.85 -20.35
CA GLU A 130 -3.61 15.58 -19.68
C GLU A 130 -2.21 14.93 -19.89
N LEU A 131 -2.09 13.93 -20.78
CA LEU A 131 -0.83 13.24 -21.12
C LEU A 131 0.02 14.00 -22.14
#